data_AF-A0A9R1Q3G2-F1
#
_entry.id   AF-A0A9R1Q3G2-F1
#
_cell.length_a   1.000
_cell.length_b   1.000
_cell.length_c   1.000
_cell.angle_alpha   90.00
_cell.angle_beta   90.00
_cell.angle_gamma   90.00
#
_symmetry.space_group_name_H-M   'P 1'
#
loop_
_entity.id
_entity.type
_entity.pdbx_description
1 polymer ?
#
loop_
_entity_poly.entity_id
_entity_poly.type
_entity_poly.pdbx_seq_one_letter_code
_entity_poly.pdbx_strand_id
1 'polypeptide(L)' 'MSDPSIRGLTMHVPQRGESPLLEAVELVAAYSSPSFGIGYFGSNMNSPKVSMLRDSRAPSGSVQHFATRVNFGAPSTEG' A
#
# COMPACT_ATOMS: atom_id res chain seq x y z
N MET A 1 -46.96 -28.54 -3.22
CA MET A 1 -46.36 -28.34 -1.88
C MET A 1 -44.86 -28.37 -2.06
N SER A 2 -44.21 -27.22 -1.92
CA SER A 2 -42.79 -27.02 -2.23
C SER A 2 -41.96 -27.16 -0.94
N ASP A 3 -40.87 -27.91 -1.04
CA ASP A 3 -39.91 -28.19 0.04
C ASP A 3 -39.25 -26.89 0.58
N PRO A 4 -39.25 -26.63 1.91
CA PRO A 4 -38.68 -25.42 2.48
C PRO A 4 -37.17 -25.50 2.83
N SER A 5 -36.38 -26.40 2.24
CA SER A 5 -34.97 -26.61 2.63
C SER A 5 -33.93 -25.57 2.14
N ILE A 6 -34.30 -24.48 1.44
CA ILE A 6 -33.32 -23.52 0.87
C ILE A 6 -33.39 -22.15 1.56
N ARG A 7 -33.11 -22.09 2.87
CA ARG A 7 -32.94 -20.81 3.61
C ARG A 7 -31.74 -20.75 4.55
N GLY A 8 -30.75 -21.64 4.36
CA GLY A 8 -29.74 -21.89 5.40
C GLY A 8 -28.28 -21.58 5.09
N LEU A 9 -27.91 -21.06 3.91
CA LEU A 9 -26.50 -20.84 3.58
C LEU A 9 -26.18 -19.37 3.37
N THR A 10 -26.40 -18.56 4.41
CA THR A 10 -25.59 -17.35 4.56
C THR A 10 -24.18 -17.85 4.82
N MET A 11 -23.28 -17.71 3.83
CA MET A 11 -21.85 -17.80 4.10
C MET A 11 -21.55 -16.84 5.23
N HIS A 12 -21.29 -17.38 6.42
CA HIS A 12 -20.70 -16.62 7.50
C HIS A 12 -19.29 -16.31 7.00
N VAL A 13 -19.17 -15.19 6.27
CA VAL A 13 -17.87 -14.56 6.06
C VAL A 13 -17.34 -14.43 7.48
N PRO A 14 -16.23 -15.11 7.83
CA PRO A 14 -15.67 -14.95 9.15
C PRO A 14 -15.53 -13.44 9.33
N GLN A 15 -16.18 -12.91 10.38
CA GLN A 15 -15.96 -11.53 10.80
C GLN A 15 -14.45 -11.34 10.69
N ARG A 16 -14.05 -10.43 9.80
CA ARG A 16 -12.66 -10.11 9.54
C ARG A 16 -12.14 -9.67 10.90
N GLY A 17 -11.58 -10.64 11.63
CA GLY A 17 -11.29 -10.50 13.06
C GLY A 17 -10.52 -9.21 13.20
N GLU A 18 -11.00 -8.32 14.07
CA GLU A 18 -10.61 -6.91 14.14
C GLU A 18 -9.10 -6.76 13.93
N SER A 19 -8.71 -6.63 12.67
CA SER A 19 -7.32 -6.48 12.31
C SER A 19 -7.02 -5.08 12.78
N PRO A 20 -6.07 -4.88 13.72
CA PRO A 20 -5.80 -3.55 14.25
C PRO A 20 -5.65 -2.60 13.06
N LEU A 21 -6.46 -1.54 13.06
CA LEU A 21 -6.48 -0.56 11.98
C LEU A 21 -5.04 -0.08 11.78
N LEU A 22 -4.43 -0.41 10.64
CA LEU A 22 -3.08 0.04 10.33
C LEU A 22 -3.12 1.56 10.20
N GLU A 23 -2.46 2.26 11.11
CA GLU A 23 -2.39 3.73 11.09
C GLU A 23 -1.44 4.22 10.00
N ALA A 24 -0.39 3.45 9.70
CA ALA A 24 0.60 3.75 8.69
C ALA A 24 1.37 2.51 8.23
N VAL A 25 2.05 2.63 7.08
CA VAL A 25 3.04 1.68 6.57
C VAL A 25 4.32 2.40 6.17
N GLU A 26 5.45 1.70 6.26
CA GLU A 26 6.73 2.16 5.74
C GLU A 26 7.05 1.43 4.43
N LEU A 27 7.32 2.19 3.37
CA LEU A 27 7.76 1.66 2.09
C LEU A 27 9.24 1.98 1.94
N VAL A 28 10.05 0.92 1.82
CA VAL A 28 11.50 1.03 1.68
C VAL A 28 11.95 0.25 0.45
N ALA A 29 12.87 0.82 -0.32
CA ALA A 29 13.51 0.16 -1.45
C ALA A 29 15.00 0.44 -1.44
N ALA A 30 15.82 -0.56 -1.79
CA ALA A 30 17.24 -0.42 -2.04
C ALA A 30 17.51 -0.74 -3.51
N TYR A 31 18.31 0.08 -4.19
CA TYR A 31 18.55 -0.04 -5.62
C TYR A 31 19.98 0.38 -5.97
N SER A 32 20.60 -0.34 -6.91
CA SER A 32 21.92 -0.01 -7.46
C SER A 32 21.87 0.45 -8.92
N SER A 33 20.68 0.43 -9.53
CA SER A 33 20.48 0.92 -10.89
C SER A 33 20.59 2.45 -10.93
N PRO A 34 21.07 3.03 -12.05
CA PRO A 34 21.13 4.49 -12.22
C PRO A 34 19.77 5.20 -12.10
N SER A 35 18.68 4.45 -12.23
CA SER A 35 17.32 4.96 -12.05
C SER A 35 16.43 3.88 -11.45
N PHE A 36 15.48 4.29 -10.61
CA PHE A 36 14.50 3.43 -9.96
C PHE A 36 13.13 4.10 -9.93
N GLY A 37 12.13 3.50 -10.56
CA GLY A 37 10.75 3.97 -10.51
C GLY A 37 10.01 3.38 -9.31
N ILE A 38 9.25 4.21 -8.60
CA ILE A 38 8.37 3.75 -7.52
C ILE A 38 6.98 4.38 -7.65
N GLY A 39 5.95 3.57 -7.44
CA GLY A 39 4.57 4.01 -7.38
C GLY A 39 3.83 3.29 -6.26
N TYR A 40 2.98 4.01 -5.52
CA TYR A 40 2.18 3.43 -4.45
C TYR A 40 0.82 4.10 -4.34
N PHE A 41 -0.18 3.31 -3.93
CA PHE A 41 -1.55 3.74 -3.73
C PHE A 41 -2.17 2.92 -2.59
N GLY A 42 -2.76 3.62 -1.62
CA GLY A 42 -3.46 3.02 -0.49
C GLY A 42 -4.95 3.34 -0.55
N SER A 43 -5.77 2.55 0.15
CA SER A 43 -7.24 2.70 0.15
C SER A 43 -7.72 4.08 0.59
N ASN A 44 -6.93 4.79 1.40
CA ASN A 44 -7.27 6.10 1.95
C ASN A 44 -6.55 7.25 1.23
N MET A 45 -5.93 7.00 0.07
CA MET A 45 -5.24 8.03 -0.74
C MET A 45 -6.18 8.56 -1.83
N ASN A 46 -6.16 9.87 -2.08
CA ASN A 46 -6.99 10.50 -3.12
C ASN A 46 -6.45 10.21 -4.55
N SER A 47 -5.15 10.00 -4.67
CA SER A 47 -4.46 9.71 -5.93
C SER A 47 -3.22 8.85 -5.67
N PRO A 48 -2.76 8.06 -6.66
CA PRO A 48 -1.49 7.34 -6.57
C PRO A 48 -0.31 8.33 -6.54
N LYS A 49 0.72 7.99 -5.77
CA LYS A 49 2.01 8.71 -5.79
C LYS A 49 2.99 7.95 -6.64
N VAL A 50 3.71 8.67 -7.51
CA VAL A 50 4.71 8.10 -8.42
C VAL A 50 5.95 8.97 -8.38
N SER A 51 7.13 8.35 -8.33
CA SER A 51 8.42 9.03 -8.39
C SER A 51 9.42 8.22 -9.20
N MET A 52 10.33 8.93 -9.87
CA MET A 52 11.46 8.33 -10.57
C MET A 52 12.74 8.82 -9.89
N LEU A 53 13.34 7.93 -9.10
CA LEU A 53 14.57 8.18 -8.38
C LEU A 53 15.73 8.06 -9.35
N ARG A 54 16.53 9.11 -9.46
CA ARG A 54 17.72 9.15 -10.30
C ARG A 54 18.82 9.82 -9.51
N ASP A 55 19.97 9.17 -9.45
CA ASP A 55 21.16 9.77 -8.87
C ASP A 55 22.28 9.72 -9.90
N SER A 56 22.44 10.83 -10.62
CA SER A 56 23.48 10.96 -11.66
C SER A 56 24.89 11.09 -11.09
N ARG A 57 25.03 11.24 -9.76
CA ARG A 57 26.30 11.42 -9.06
C ARG A 57 26.72 10.19 -8.26
N ALA A 58 25.82 9.22 -8.10
CA ALA A 58 26.08 7.95 -7.45
C ALA A 58 27.23 7.20 -8.15
N PRO A 59 28.27 6.76 -7.41
CA PRO A 59 29.31 5.89 -7.97
C PRO A 59 28.71 4.62 -8.58
N SER A 60 29.31 4.12 -9.66
CA SER A 60 28.92 2.81 -10.22
C SER A 60 28.98 1.73 -9.13
N GLY A 61 27.84 1.09 -8.85
CA GLY A 61 27.74 0.04 -7.84
C GLY A 61 27.38 0.52 -6.42
N SER A 62 27.16 1.82 -6.18
CA SER A 62 26.60 2.27 -4.91
C SER A 62 25.13 1.85 -4.79
N VAL A 63 24.72 1.44 -3.59
CA VAL A 63 23.32 1.13 -3.27
C VAL A 63 22.66 2.37 -2.69
N GLN A 64 21.66 2.89 -3.40
CA GLN A 64 20.80 3.97 -2.96
C GLN A 64 19.56 3.41 -2.28
N HIS A 65 18.88 4.24 -1.48
CA HIS A 65 17.66 3.86 -0.78
C HIS A 65 16.55 4.89 -0.95
N PHE A 66 15.32 4.39 -0.89
CA PHE A 66 14.10 5.16 -0.73
C PHE A 66 13.42 4.70 0.54
N ALA A 67 12.89 5.64 1.32
CA ALA A 67 12.06 5.34 2.48
C ALA A 67 10.95 6.40 2.58
N THR A 68 9.71 5.95 2.77
CA THR A 68 8.59 6.84 3.06
C THR A 68 7.58 6.18 3.99
N ARG A 69 6.93 6.98 4.83
CA ARG A 69 5.82 6.54 5.68
C ARG A 69 4.51 7.01 5.06
N VAL A 70 3.61 6.07 4.80
CA VAL A 70 2.25 6.36 4.30
C VAL A 70 1.29 6.19 5.45
N ASN A 71 0.67 7.29 5.87
CA ASN A 71 -0.36 7.27 6.91
C ASN A 71 -1.73 6.97 6.29
N PHE A 72 -2.52 6.15 6.96
CA PHE A 72 -3.91 5.84 6.61
C PHE A 72 -4.91 6.57 7.51
N GLY A 73 -4.44 7.17 8.62
CA GLY A 73 -5.28 7.75 9.68
C GLY A 73 -5.80 9.17 9.48
N ALA A 74 -5.47 9.87 8.40
CA ALA A 74 -6.02 11.21 8.12
C ALA A 74 -6.05 11.51 6.62
N PRO A 75 -7.09 12.20 6.10
CA PRO A 75 -7.07 12.72 4.74
C PRO A 75 -5.86 13.64 4.60
N SER A 76 -5.00 13.34 3.62
CA SER A 76 -3.82 14.13 3.31
C SER A 76 -4.23 15.56 2.96
N THR A 77 -3.96 16.52 3.84
CA THR A 77 -4.00 17.94 3.51
C THR A 77 -2.69 18.24 2.78
N GLU A 78 -2.70 18.07 1.46
CA GLU A 78 -1.64 18.62 0.61
C GLU A 78 -1.95 20.12 0.40
N GLY A 79 -0.99 20.98 0.74
CA GLY A 79 -1.01 22.43 0.50
C GLY A 79 0.22 22.83 -0.30
#